data_AF-A0A4Y9Y2S9-F1
#
_entry.id   AF-A0A4Y9Y2S9-F1
#
_cell.length_a   1.000
_cell.length_b   1.000
_cell.length_c   1.000
_cell.angle_alpha   90.00
_cell.angle_beta   90.00
_cell.angle_gamma   90.00
#
_symmetry.space_group_name_H-M   'P 1'
#
loop_
_entity.id
_entity.type
_entity.pdbx_description
1 polymer ?
#
loop_
_entity_poly.entity_id
_entity_poly.type
_entity_poly.pdbx_seq_one_letter_code
_entity_poly.pdbx_strand_id
1 'polypeptide(L)'
;MPAGTGKTHTLIEIIRQITTVTPANPKPLRIMVCGASNLSVDNILERLLALPAPTYGAKLKVTRVGHPARVMAHQGVLDSTLEMKASRSDQAALARDVKKELEEALDILSGKPKGTKGKAPRGAERRKMWDEVKALRKEYRRREGGVVESVLSESQVVLATCHSAGGWQLRNHRFDVLIIDEATQAMEAVCWVPIFKAHKLILAGDPMQLPPTILSADKKRRDKKGGKGDKAKASSSRTTPQKNVPEPTKQVASPPANEITDPEADEPEDSDDGSSFESDAEIDEAKAPAEPVDDQESRRIFLKNELRPPRSLETTLFDRLEKMYGPGIKRLLNVQYRMHAQIAAFPSKVMYQNKLTSHPSVASHLLKDLPNANAADEDEEKELLGTPVAFFDTAGCEYYERVEGDDDEGSRCNENEATVVKKYVEELVGVGVLPSQIAVITP
;
A
#
# COMPACT_ATOMS: atom_id res chain seq x y z
N MET A 1 -15.32 0.82 8.73
CA MET A 1 -15.56 2.25 9.03
C MET A 1 -16.03 2.87 7.74
N PRO A 2 -17.34 3.12 7.58
CA PRO A 2 -17.94 3.55 6.32
C PRO A 2 -17.33 4.84 5.76
N ALA A 3 -17.45 5.05 4.46
CA ALA A 3 -16.98 6.25 3.79
C ALA A 3 -17.52 7.53 4.46
N GLY A 4 -16.65 8.53 4.65
CA GLY A 4 -17.04 9.82 5.23
C GLY A 4 -17.24 9.85 6.74
N THR A 5 -17.04 8.75 7.48
CA THR A 5 -17.31 8.68 8.92
C THR A 5 -16.20 9.20 9.84
N GLY A 6 -15.12 9.77 9.27
CA GLY A 6 -14.04 10.32 10.06
C GLY A 6 -13.06 9.28 10.62
N LYS A 7 -12.83 8.17 9.91
CA LYS A 7 -11.81 7.14 10.27
C LYS A 7 -10.48 7.76 10.69
N THR A 8 -9.87 8.54 9.81
CA THR A 8 -8.56 9.13 10.07
C THR A 8 -8.61 10.08 11.28
N HIS A 9 -9.67 10.89 11.45
CA HIS A 9 -9.82 11.74 12.66
C HIS A 9 -9.90 10.90 13.94
N THR A 10 -10.62 9.79 13.92
CA THR A 10 -10.73 8.86 15.06
C THR A 10 -9.37 8.25 15.38
N LEU A 11 -8.60 7.82 14.36
CA LEU A 11 -7.25 7.29 14.54
C LEU A 11 -6.30 8.33 15.14
N ILE A 12 -6.36 9.58 14.66
CA ILE A 12 -5.55 10.68 15.20
C ILE A 12 -5.85 10.91 16.68
N GLU A 13 -7.13 10.91 17.08
CA GLU A 13 -7.51 11.06 18.49
C GLU A 13 -7.06 9.87 19.33
N ILE A 14 -7.19 8.64 18.82
CA ILE A 14 -6.67 7.44 19.50
C ILE A 14 -5.16 7.54 19.72
N ILE A 15 -4.40 7.93 18.68
CA ILE A 15 -2.95 8.14 18.79
C ILE A 15 -2.64 9.18 19.85
N ARG A 16 -3.37 10.30 19.87
CA ARG A 16 -3.18 11.38 20.85
C ARG A 16 -3.42 10.91 22.28
N GLN A 17 -4.50 10.18 22.52
CA GLN A 17 -4.84 9.66 23.86
C GLN A 17 -3.82 8.64 24.38
N ILE A 18 -3.28 7.79 23.50
CA ILE A 18 -2.29 6.76 23.86
C ILE A 18 -0.89 7.37 24.10
N THR A 19 -0.54 8.41 23.34
CA THR A 19 0.78 9.06 23.43
C THR A 19 0.86 10.20 24.45
N THR A 20 -0.28 10.67 24.96
CA THR A 20 -0.34 11.78 25.94
C THR A 20 -0.62 11.24 27.34
N VAL A 21 -0.01 11.87 28.35
CA VAL A 21 -0.33 11.59 29.74
C VAL A 21 -1.72 12.13 30.05
N THR A 22 -2.61 11.24 30.51
CA THR A 22 -3.96 11.59 30.98
C THR A 22 -4.23 10.89 32.31
N PRO A 23 -5.27 11.27 33.08
CA PRO A 23 -5.64 10.54 34.28
C PRO A 23 -5.90 9.04 34.04
N ALA A 24 -6.35 8.68 32.84
CA ALA A 24 -6.56 7.30 32.41
C ALA A 24 -5.32 6.64 31.79
N ASN A 25 -4.30 7.42 31.44
CA ASN A 25 -3.05 6.96 30.81
C ASN A 25 -1.85 7.64 31.50
N PRO A 26 -1.40 7.12 32.65
CA PRO A 26 -0.38 7.79 33.47
C PRO A 26 1.01 7.78 32.82
N LYS A 27 1.25 6.89 31.85
CA LYS A 27 2.53 6.77 31.14
C LYS A 27 2.27 6.80 29.63
N PRO A 28 2.93 7.69 28.87
CA PRO A 28 2.77 7.73 27.42
C PRO A 28 3.33 6.45 26.81
N LEU A 29 2.57 5.85 25.89
CA LEU A 29 2.98 4.63 25.19
C LEU A 29 3.58 4.96 23.83
N ARG A 30 4.48 4.08 23.36
CA ARG A 30 5.11 4.18 22.05
C ARG A 30 4.30 3.38 21.03
N ILE A 31 3.98 4.03 19.91
CA ILE A 31 3.04 3.49 18.92
C ILE A 31 3.73 3.30 17.58
N MET A 32 3.38 2.20 16.92
CA MET A 32 3.61 2.01 15.49
C MET A 32 2.30 2.20 14.73
N VAL A 33 2.33 2.98 13.65
CA VAL A 33 1.20 3.15 12.74
C VAL A 33 1.60 2.61 11.38
N CYS A 34 0.81 1.66 10.88
CA CYS A 34 0.97 1.07 9.57
C CYS A 34 -0.22 1.36 8.67
N GLY A 35 0.04 1.34 7.36
CA GLY A 35 -1.00 1.39 6.34
C GLY A 35 -0.72 0.40 5.23
N ALA A 36 -1.75 0.04 4.46
CA ALA A 36 -1.61 -0.80 3.27
C ALA A 36 -0.85 -0.09 2.14
N SER A 37 -0.94 1.24 2.08
CA SER A 37 -0.32 2.08 1.04
C SER A 37 0.43 3.27 1.63
N ASN A 38 1.36 3.88 0.88
CA ASN A 38 2.04 5.10 1.34
C ASN A 38 1.06 6.24 1.60
N LEU A 39 0.07 6.42 0.72
CA LEU A 39 -0.95 7.47 0.84
C LEU A 39 -1.71 7.39 2.17
N SER A 40 -2.12 6.17 2.59
CA SER A 40 -2.82 5.98 3.87
C SER A 40 -1.97 6.41 5.08
N VAL A 41 -0.67 6.10 5.06
CA VAL A 41 0.27 6.44 6.13
C VAL A 41 0.52 7.95 6.15
N ASP A 42 0.73 8.55 4.98
CA ASP A 42 1.07 9.96 4.85
C ASP A 42 -0.13 10.86 5.22
N ASN A 43 -1.36 10.44 4.93
CA ASN A 43 -2.59 11.11 5.39
C ASN A 43 -2.68 11.20 6.92
N ILE A 44 -2.29 10.14 7.64
CA ILE A 44 -2.24 10.17 9.11
C ILE A 44 -1.11 11.10 9.57
N LEU A 45 0.07 10.99 8.96
CA LEU A 45 1.23 11.81 9.30
C LEU A 45 0.95 13.30 9.15
N GLU A 46 0.39 13.72 8.02
CA GLU A 46 0.04 15.11 7.75
C GLU A 46 -0.88 15.68 8.85
N ARG A 47 -1.91 14.91 9.24
CA ARG A 47 -2.83 15.33 10.30
C ARG A 47 -2.18 15.37 11.68
N LEU A 48 -1.28 14.44 12.00
CA LEU A 48 -0.51 14.49 13.25
C LEU A 48 0.39 15.73 13.31
N LEU A 49 1.00 16.11 12.18
CA LEU A 49 1.87 17.29 12.08
C LEU A 49 1.10 18.60 12.16
N ALA A 50 -0.14 18.62 11.65
CA ALA A 50 -1.05 19.76 11.66
C ALA A 50 -1.75 19.99 13.02
N LEU A 51 -1.61 19.05 13.98
CA LEU A 51 -2.14 19.27 15.33
C LEU A 51 -1.51 20.53 15.96
N PRO A 52 -2.31 21.36 16.66
CA PRO A 52 -1.79 22.54 17.32
C PRO A 52 -0.73 22.15 18.35
N ALA A 53 0.24 23.04 18.55
CA ALA A 53 1.20 22.86 19.63
C ALA A 53 0.43 22.74 20.96
N PRO A 54 0.70 21.72 21.77
CA PRO A 54 -0.02 21.54 23.01
C PRO A 54 0.24 22.74 23.93
N THR A 55 -0.79 23.23 24.61
CA THR A 55 -0.68 24.35 25.57
C THR A 55 0.32 24.02 26.70
N TYR A 56 0.45 22.73 27.01
CA TYR A 56 1.43 22.18 27.94
C TYR A 56 2.05 20.91 27.35
N GLY A 57 3.38 20.83 27.31
CA GLY A 57 4.12 19.67 26.83
C GLY A 57 4.86 19.88 25.51
N ALA A 58 5.62 18.87 25.08
CA ALA A 58 6.34 18.89 23.82
C ALA A 58 5.43 18.42 22.66
N LYS A 59 5.71 18.88 21.44
CA LYS A 59 5.08 18.35 20.23
C LYS A 59 5.39 16.85 20.08
N LEU A 60 4.43 16.09 19.57
CA LEU A 60 4.58 14.67 19.31
C LEU A 60 5.81 14.39 18.42
N LYS A 61 6.70 13.52 18.91
CA LYS A 61 7.86 13.07 18.14
C LYS A 61 7.44 11.94 17.21
N VAL A 62 7.22 12.28 15.93
CA VAL A 62 6.74 11.34 14.89
C VAL A 62 7.83 11.08 13.85
N THR A 63 8.04 9.84 13.42
CA THR A 63 9.04 9.50 12.38
C THR A 63 8.45 8.57 11.32
N ARG A 64 8.64 8.91 10.04
CA ARG A 64 8.15 8.16 8.88
C ARG A 64 9.25 7.31 8.27
N VAL A 65 9.10 5.98 8.31
CA VAL A 65 10.02 5.02 7.70
C VAL A 65 9.51 4.64 6.31
N GLY A 66 10.25 5.06 5.28
CA GLY A 66 9.94 4.81 3.87
C GLY A 66 10.81 5.69 2.98
N HIS A 67 10.89 5.37 1.69
CA HIS A 67 11.70 6.14 0.75
C HIS A 67 11.04 7.50 0.47
N PRO A 68 11.75 8.64 0.57
CA PRO A 68 11.18 9.98 0.37
C PRO A 68 10.46 10.17 -0.97
N ALA A 69 10.97 9.60 -2.07
CA ALA A 69 10.33 9.60 -3.39
C ALA A 69 8.93 8.96 -3.44
N ARG A 70 8.55 8.15 -2.44
CA ARG A 70 7.24 7.49 -2.34
C ARG A 70 6.34 8.13 -1.28
N VAL A 71 6.78 9.22 -0.68
CA VAL A 71 6.08 9.97 0.35
C VAL A 71 5.46 11.21 -0.28
N MET A 72 4.32 11.65 0.21
CA MET A 72 3.70 12.92 -0.21
C MET A 72 4.72 14.07 -0.22
N ALA A 73 4.75 14.85 -1.30
CA ALA A 73 5.68 15.95 -1.53
C ALA A 73 5.36 17.21 -0.68
N HIS A 74 4.83 17.03 0.53
CA HIS A 74 4.61 18.10 1.49
C HIS A 74 5.83 18.23 2.41
N GLN A 75 6.38 19.43 2.54
CA GLN A 75 7.66 19.68 3.24
C GLN A 75 7.67 19.10 4.67
N GLY A 76 6.58 19.29 5.43
CA GLY A 76 6.50 18.76 6.80
C GLY A 76 6.52 17.23 6.89
N VAL A 77 5.97 16.55 5.87
CA VAL A 77 5.95 15.08 5.78
C VAL A 77 7.36 14.59 5.44
N LEU A 78 8.03 15.22 4.47
CA LEU A 78 9.42 14.91 4.08
C LEU A 78 10.40 15.13 5.23
N ASP A 79 10.30 16.24 5.95
CA ASP A 79 11.14 16.54 7.13
C ASP A 79 10.97 15.52 8.25
N SER A 80 9.83 14.83 8.29
CA SER A 80 9.53 13.79 9.27
C SER A 80 10.03 12.40 8.87
N THR A 81 10.55 12.23 7.65
CA THR A 81 11.11 10.95 7.19
C THR A 81 12.38 10.57 7.93
N LEU A 82 12.59 9.27 8.12
CA LEU A 82 13.75 8.73 8.82
C LEU A 82 15.05 9.21 8.19
N GLU A 83 15.14 9.22 6.86
CA GLU A 83 16.33 9.66 6.12
C GLU A 83 16.64 11.14 6.35
N MET A 84 15.64 12.02 6.24
CA MET A 84 15.82 13.45 6.48
C MET A 84 16.17 13.75 7.94
N LYS A 85 15.58 13.04 8.90
CA LYS A 85 15.93 13.19 10.32
C LYS A 85 17.32 12.66 10.63
N ALA A 86 17.67 11.50 10.08
CA ALA A 86 18.99 10.90 10.25
C ALA A 86 20.07 11.84 9.70
N SER A 87 19.90 12.39 8.50
CA SER A 87 20.88 13.31 7.90
C SER A 87 21.10 14.61 8.70
N ARG A 88 20.07 15.07 9.42
CA ARG A 88 20.11 16.28 10.27
C ARG A 88 20.61 16.03 11.70
N SER A 89 20.78 14.78 12.11
CA SER A 89 21.29 14.45 13.44
C SER A 89 22.77 14.86 13.59
N ASP A 90 23.17 15.31 14.77
CA ASP A 90 24.58 15.63 15.07
C ASP A 90 25.49 14.41 14.88
N GLN A 91 24.98 13.22 15.21
CA GLN A 91 25.68 11.93 15.02
C GLN A 91 25.88 11.59 13.53
N ALA A 92 25.16 12.25 12.62
CA ALA A 92 25.27 12.00 11.18
C ALA A 92 26.54 12.59 10.57
N ALA A 93 27.19 13.55 11.23
CA ALA A 93 28.47 14.10 10.76
C ALA A 93 29.51 12.97 10.62
N LEU A 94 29.62 12.13 11.64
CA LEU A 94 30.52 10.99 11.67
C LEU A 94 30.20 9.94 10.58
N ALA A 95 28.92 9.76 10.24
CA ALA A 95 28.53 8.86 9.16
C ALA A 95 28.83 9.46 7.78
N ARG A 96 28.68 10.79 7.62
CA ARG A 96 29.00 11.52 6.39
C ARG A 96 30.49 11.46 6.05
N ASP A 97 31.36 11.58 7.05
CA ASP A 97 32.81 11.52 6.83
C ASP A 97 33.23 10.13 6.30
N VAL A 98 32.75 9.05 6.92
CA VAL A 98 33.02 7.67 6.46
C VAL A 98 32.40 7.40 5.09
N LYS A 99 31.22 7.96 4.80
CA LYS A 99 30.60 7.87 3.47
C LYS A 99 31.47 8.51 2.41
N LYS A 100 32.04 9.68 2.70
CA LYS A 100 32.93 10.41 1.79
C LYS A 100 34.21 9.61 1.53
N GLU A 101 34.83 9.05 2.57
CA GLU A 101 36.00 8.16 2.42
C GLU A 101 35.68 6.92 1.58
N LEU A 102 34.50 6.32 1.78
CA LEU A 102 34.02 5.19 1.00
C LEU A 102 33.80 5.55 -0.48
N GLU A 103 33.20 6.70 -0.77
CA GLU A 103 33.00 7.21 -2.13
C GLU A 103 34.34 7.49 -2.82
N GLU A 104 35.30 8.10 -2.11
CA GLU A 104 36.65 8.34 -2.62
C GLU A 104 37.38 7.03 -2.95
N ALA A 105 37.30 6.02 -2.07
CA ALA A 105 37.88 4.70 -2.32
C ALA A 105 37.23 3.99 -3.54
N LEU A 106 35.91 4.11 -3.70
CA LEU A 106 35.17 3.56 -4.85
C LEU A 106 35.48 4.30 -6.15
N ASP A 107 35.64 5.61 -6.12
CA ASP A 107 36.04 6.41 -7.28
C ASP A 107 37.44 6.01 -7.78
N ILE A 108 38.39 5.77 -6.87
CA ILE A 108 39.73 5.27 -7.20
C ILE A 108 39.65 3.87 -7.84
N LEU A 109 38.84 2.97 -7.26
CA LEU A 109 38.62 1.61 -7.78
C LEU A 109 37.95 1.58 -9.16
N SER A 110 37.03 2.51 -9.42
CA SER A 110 36.31 2.63 -10.70
C SER A 110 37.10 3.40 -11.77
N GLY A 111 38.23 4.01 -11.39
CA GLY A 111 39.07 4.78 -12.31
C GLY A 111 38.44 6.09 -12.76
N LYS A 112 37.44 6.62 -12.03
CA LYS A 112 36.86 7.95 -12.28
C LYS A 112 37.86 9.02 -11.80
N PRO A 113 38.44 9.84 -12.68
CA PRO A 113 39.52 10.73 -12.28
C PRO A 113 39.00 12.03 -11.67
N LYS A 114 39.36 12.32 -10.41
CA LYS A 114 39.54 13.71 -9.97
C LYS A 114 40.93 14.19 -10.43
N GLY A 115 41.00 14.68 -11.67
CA GLY A 115 42.03 15.65 -12.08
C GLY A 115 43.47 15.17 -12.28
N THR A 116 43.81 13.89 -12.19
CA THR A 116 45.17 13.43 -12.55
C THR A 116 45.14 12.03 -13.17
N LYS A 117 46.00 11.80 -14.17
CA LYS A 117 46.10 10.56 -14.97
C LYS A 117 46.48 9.33 -14.12
N GLY A 118 45.56 8.82 -13.31
CA GLY A 118 45.72 7.56 -12.58
C GLY A 118 45.11 6.41 -13.37
N LYS A 119 45.89 5.37 -13.68
CA LYS A 119 45.35 4.09 -14.17
C LYS A 119 44.60 3.40 -13.02
N ALA A 120 43.50 2.73 -13.32
CA ALA A 120 42.78 1.94 -12.33
C ALA A 120 43.73 0.90 -11.67
N PRO A 121 43.65 0.71 -10.35
CA PRO A 121 44.52 -0.22 -9.62
C PRO A 121 44.36 -1.66 -10.14
N ARG A 122 45.46 -2.42 -10.19
CA ARG A 122 45.45 -3.81 -10.68
C ARG A 122 46.12 -4.78 -9.70
N GLY A 123 45.72 -6.05 -9.75
CA GLY A 123 46.32 -7.13 -8.96
C GLY A 123 46.18 -6.92 -7.45
N ALA A 124 47.28 -7.08 -6.72
CA ALA A 124 47.31 -7.02 -5.25
C ALA A 124 46.87 -5.66 -4.68
N GLU A 125 47.16 -4.56 -5.40
CA GLU A 125 46.76 -3.21 -4.99
C GLU A 125 45.24 -3.02 -5.04
N ARG A 126 44.59 -3.57 -6.09
CA ARG A 126 43.11 -3.58 -6.21
C ARG A 126 42.47 -4.38 -5.09
N ARG A 127 43.05 -5.54 -4.74
CA ARG A 127 42.55 -6.39 -3.64
C ARG A 127 42.62 -5.67 -2.30
N LYS A 128 43.75 -5.01 -2.00
CA LYS A 128 43.92 -4.23 -0.76
C LYS A 128 42.91 -3.09 -0.64
N MET A 129 42.66 -2.35 -1.73
CA MET A 129 41.62 -1.32 -1.76
C MET A 129 40.21 -1.89 -1.61
N TRP A 130 39.95 -3.09 -2.12
CA TRP A 130 38.68 -3.76 -1.87
C TRP A 130 38.53 -4.10 -0.38
N ASP A 131 39.56 -4.62 0.27
CA ASP A 131 39.51 -4.90 1.72
C ASP A 131 39.24 -3.61 2.53
N GLU A 132 39.84 -2.49 2.13
CA GLU A 132 39.56 -1.17 2.69
C GLU A 132 38.11 -0.73 2.45
N VAL A 133 37.58 -0.84 1.23
CA VAL A 133 36.17 -0.58 0.92
C VAL A 133 35.25 -1.48 1.76
N LYS A 134 35.59 -2.74 1.98
CA LYS A 134 34.80 -3.66 2.79
C LYS A 134 34.79 -3.21 4.25
N ALA A 135 35.92 -2.75 4.78
CA ALA A 135 36.02 -2.18 6.13
C ALA A 135 35.21 -0.88 6.25
N LEU A 136 35.38 0.06 5.31
CA LEU A 136 34.64 1.32 5.25
C LEU A 136 33.12 1.09 5.12
N ARG A 137 32.68 0.13 4.30
CA ARG A 137 31.26 -0.26 4.19
C ARG A 137 30.72 -0.80 5.52
N LYS A 138 31.51 -1.59 6.26
CA LYS A 138 31.12 -2.12 7.56
C LYS A 138 31.03 -1.01 8.59
N GLU A 139 31.99 -0.10 8.61
CA GLU A 139 31.98 1.05 9.51
C GLU A 139 30.84 2.02 9.20
N TYR A 140 30.62 2.35 7.93
CA TYR A 140 29.52 3.20 7.49
C TYR A 140 28.19 2.63 7.95
N ARG A 141 27.93 1.34 7.70
CA ARG A 141 26.71 0.65 8.17
C ARG A 141 26.54 0.72 9.69
N ARG A 142 27.63 0.57 10.45
CA ARG A 142 27.60 0.67 11.92
C ARG A 142 27.23 2.08 12.38
N ARG A 143 27.85 3.12 11.80
CA ARG A 143 27.59 4.52 12.14
C ARG A 143 26.18 4.95 11.71
N GLU A 144 25.78 4.62 10.49
CA GLU A 144 24.43 4.88 9.96
C GLU A 144 23.36 4.17 10.81
N GLY A 145 23.60 2.90 11.18
CA GLY A 145 22.72 2.16 12.09
C GLY A 145 22.57 2.85 13.45
N GLY A 146 23.66 3.38 14.03
CA GLY A 146 23.61 4.14 15.28
C GLY A 146 22.80 5.45 15.19
N VAL A 147 22.90 6.17 14.06
CA VAL A 147 22.10 7.38 13.80
C VAL A 147 20.62 7.02 13.68
N VAL A 148 20.31 5.98 12.91
CA VAL A 148 18.93 5.50 12.71
C VAL A 148 18.31 5.05 14.04
N GLU A 149 19.06 4.29 14.84
CA GLU A 149 18.63 3.82 16.16
C GLU A 149 18.31 4.99 17.08
N SER A 150 19.17 6.01 17.13
CA SER A 150 18.94 7.22 17.93
C SER A 150 17.65 7.94 17.53
N VAL A 151 17.46 8.20 16.23
CA VAL A 151 16.25 8.88 15.72
C VAL A 151 14.98 8.09 16.03
N LEU A 152 15.00 6.77 15.82
CA LEU A 152 13.85 5.92 16.08
C LEU A 152 13.56 5.79 17.57
N SER A 153 14.57 5.63 18.41
CA SER A 153 14.43 5.52 19.87
C SER A 153 13.84 6.79 20.50
N GLU A 154 14.11 7.97 19.95
CA GLU A 154 13.46 9.20 20.37
C GLU A 154 12.00 9.36 19.91
N SER A 155 11.55 8.55 18.94
CA SER A 155 10.24 8.69 18.33
C SER A 155 9.15 8.02 19.17
N GLN A 156 8.11 8.78 19.51
CA GLN A 156 6.90 8.28 20.20
C GLN A 156 5.95 7.58 19.23
N VAL A 157 5.87 8.08 17.98
CA VAL A 157 5.06 7.47 16.91
C VAL A 157 5.97 7.17 15.73
N VAL A 158 5.98 5.92 15.30
CA VAL A 158 6.70 5.48 14.10
C VAL A 158 5.69 5.06 13.03
N LEU A 159 5.77 5.66 11.85
CA LEU A 159 4.85 5.43 10.75
C LEU A 159 5.56 4.71 9.60
N ALA A 160 4.97 3.65 9.07
CA ALA A 160 5.53 2.89 7.95
C ALA A 160 4.41 2.22 7.13
N THR A 161 4.67 1.76 5.91
CA THR A 161 3.75 0.78 5.30
C THR A 161 3.90 -0.57 6.02
N CYS A 162 2.90 -1.45 5.94
CA CYS A 162 2.99 -2.78 6.55
C CYS A 162 4.22 -3.55 6.04
N HIS A 163 4.58 -3.41 4.77
CA HIS A 163 5.81 -3.99 4.23
C HIS A 163 7.06 -3.32 4.80
N SER A 164 7.14 -1.98 4.80
CA SER A 164 8.32 -1.26 5.29
C SER A 164 8.58 -1.48 6.78
N ALA A 165 7.56 -1.90 7.54
CA ALA A 165 7.71 -2.35 8.92
C ALA A 165 8.72 -3.50 9.07
N GLY A 166 8.88 -4.35 8.05
CA GLY A 166 9.85 -5.45 8.04
C GLY A 166 11.29 -5.01 7.75
N GLY A 167 11.53 -3.73 7.48
CA GLY A 167 12.86 -3.20 7.16
C GLY A 167 13.86 -3.37 8.31
N TRP A 168 15.14 -3.43 7.95
CA TRP A 168 16.25 -3.61 8.91
C TRP A 168 16.26 -2.53 10.00
N GLN A 169 15.86 -1.30 9.65
CA GLN A 169 15.79 -0.15 10.55
C GLN A 169 14.86 -0.40 11.73
N LEU A 170 13.85 -1.27 11.58
CA LEU A 170 12.83 -1.53 12.59
C LEU A 170 13.01 -2.90 13.27
N ARG A 171 14.03 -3.69 12.93
CA ARG A 171 14.19 -5.08 13.40
C ARG A 171 14.18 -5.21 14.92
N ASN A 172 14.90 -4.31 15.61
CA ASN A 172 15.10 -4.36 17.07
C ASN A 172 14.16 -3.45 17.87
N HIS A 173 13.26 -2.74 17.20
CA HIS A 173 12.29 -1.89 17.89
C HIS A 173 11.02 -2.66 18.26
N ARG A 174 10.54 -2.41 19.48
CA ARG A 174 9.23 -2.84 19.97
C ARG A 174 8.34 -1.64 20.24
N PHE A 175 7.04 -1.87 20.19
CA PHE A 175 5.99 -0.88 20.38
C PHE A 175 4.94 -1.43 21.34
N ASP A 176 4.28 -0.54 22.08
CA ASP A 176 3.20 -0.95 22.98
C ASP A 176 1.93 -1.25 22.17
N VAL A 177 1.66 -0.40 21.17
CA VAL A 177 0.47 -0.46 20.32
C VAL A 177 0.85 -0.39 18.84
N LEU A 178 0.24 -1.25 18.03
CA LEU A 178 0.22 -1.19 16.58
C LEU A 178 -1.17 -0.79 16.10
N ILE A 179 -1.22 0.22 15.22
CA ILE A 179 -2.42 0.59 14.47
C ILE A 179 -2.19 0.25 13.01
N ILE A 180 -3.12 -0.45 12.35
CA ILE A 180 -3.09 -0.66 10.90
C ILE A 180 -4.31 0.04 10.29
N ASP A 181 -4.08 1.10 9.52
CA ASP A 181 -5.10 1.75 8.69
C ASP A 181 -5.22 1.08 7.32
N GLU A 182 -6.41 1.15 6.73
CA GLU A 182 -6.80 0.40 5.53
C GLU A 182 -6.49 -1.10 5.63
N ALA A 183 -6.66 -1.70 6.82
CA ALA A 183 -6.37 -3.11 7.07
C ALA A 183 -7.18 -4.08 6.20
N THR A 184 -8.32 -3.62 5.65
CA THR A 184 -9.18 -4.39 4.74
C THR A 184 -8.70 -4.35 3.29
N GLN A 185 -7.73 -3.49 2.96
CA GLN A 185 -7.06 -3.46 1.64
C GLN A 185 -5.71 -4.20 1.65
N ALA A 186 -5.27 -4.68 2.82
CA ALA A 186 -4.02 -5.42 2.97
C ALA A 186 -4.27 -6.93 3.05
N MET A 187 -3.42 -7.71 2.37
CA MET A 187 -3.37 -9.16 2.56
C MET A 187 -3.01 -9.50 4.00
N GLU A 188 -3.62 -10.55 4.54
CA GLU A 188 -3.38 -10.98 5.92
C GLU A 188 -1.88 -11.20 6.21
N ALA A 189 -1.17 -11.85 5.28
CA ALA A 189 0.26 -12.14 5.39
C ALA A 189 1.09 -10.85 5.58
N VAL A 190 0.71 -9.76 4.92
CA VAL A 190 1.41 -8.48 5.01
C VAL A 190 1.14 -7.80 6.36
N CYS A 191 -0.08 -7.94 6.90
CA CYS A 191 -0.41 -7.44 8.24
C CYS A 191 0.40 -8.10 9.36
N TRP A 192 0.81 -9.36 9.19
CA TRP A 192 1.64 -10.05 10.19
C TRP A 192 3.04 -9.46 10.37
N VAL A 193 3.59 -8.81 9.33
CA VAL A 193 4.92 -8.18 9.38
C VAL A 193 5.07 -7.17 10.54
N PRO A 194 4.18 -6.17 10.70
CA PRO A 194 4.23 -5.26 11.84
C PRO A 194 3.67 -5.87 13.14
N ILE A 195 2.74 -6.84 13.09
CA ILE A 195 2.07 -7.38 14.29
C ILE A 195 3.07 -7.93 15.31
N PHE A 196 4.13 -8.61 14.87
CA PHE A 196 5.16 -9.15 15.76
C PHE A 196 5.99 -8.08 16.50
N LYS A 197 5.79 -6.78 16.20
CA LYS A 197 6.49 -5.68 16.86
C LYS A 197 5.71 -5.05 18.01
N ALA A 198 4.45 -5.44 18.24
CA ALA A 198 3.61 -4.82 19.25
C ALA A 198 2.80 -5.81 20.11
N HIS A 199 2.41 -5.36 21.30
CA HIS A 199 1.61 -6.15 22.24
C HIS A 199 0.10 -5.99 22.03
N LYS A 200 -0.33 -4.81 21.56
CA LYS A 200 -1.73 -4.49 21.31
C LYS A 200 -1.95 -4.10 19.85
N LEU A 201 -2.99 -4.63 19.23
CA LEU A 201 -3.35 -4.36 17.83
C LEU A 201 -4.66 -3.58 17.74
N ILE A 202 -4.69 -2.55 16.92
CA ILE A 202 -5.90 -1.83 16.49
C ILE A 202 -5.95 -1.89 14.97
N LEU A 203 -7.03 -2.47 14.43
CA LEU A 203 -7.28 -2.49 12.99
C LEU A 203 -8.35 -1.46 12.63
N ALA A 204 -8.05 -0.62 11.64
CA ALA A 204 -9.00 0.29 11.02
C ALA A 204 -9.09 0.00 9.53
N GLY A 205 -10.31 0.03 9.02
CA GLY A 205 -10.61 -0.36 7.65
C GLY A 205 -12.11 -0.49 7.47
N ASP A 206 -12.51 -0.90 6.29
CA ASP A 206 -13.91 -1.09 5.95
C ASP A 206 -14.10 -2.35 5.09
N PRO A 207 -14.67 -3.43 5.64
CA PRO A 207 -14.76 -4.71 4.92
C PRO A 207 -15.80 -4.67 3.79
N MET A 208 -16.62 -3.62 3.72
CA MET A 208 -17.57 -3.38 2.64
C MET A 208 -16.96 -2.54 1.49
N GLN A 209 -15.67 -2.18 1.57
CA GLN A 209 -14.93 -1.52 0.49
C GLN A 209 -14.05 -2.54 -0.26
N LEU A 210 -13.18 -2.03 -1.14
CA LEU A 210 -12.31 -2.87 -1.99
C LEU A 210 -11.43 -3.81 -1.14
N PRO A 211 -11.41 -5.12 -1.48
CA PRO A 211 -10.48 -6.07 -0.87
C PRO A 211 -9.05 -5.88 -1.45
N PRO A 212 -8.05 -6.60 -0.93
CA PRO A 212 -6.72 -6.62 -1.52
C PRO A 212 -6.77 -7.15 -2.97
N THR A 213 -6.07 -6.49 -3.88
CA THR A 213 -5.98 -6.94 -5.27
C THR A 213 -5.07 -8.18 -5.38
N ILE A 214 -5.62 -9.30 -5.86
CA ILE A 214 -4.90 -10.55 -6.08
C ILE A 214 -4.85 -10.84 -7.58
N LEU A 215 -3.64 -10.86 -8.17
CA LEU A 215 -3.48 -11.10 -9.62
C LEU A 215 -3.62 -12.57 -10.00
N SER A 216 -3.17 -13.47 -9.13
CA SER A 216 -3.26 -14.91 -9.39
C SER A 216 -4.66 -15.41 -9.06
N ALA A 217 -5.51 -15.54 -10.07
CA ALA A 217 -6.74 -16.31 -9.93
C ALA A 217 -6.38 -17.80 -9.73
N ASP A 218 -6.98 -18.46 -8.75
CA ASP A 218 -6.92 -19.92 -8.62
C ASP A 218 -7.56 -20.55 -9.87
N LYS A 219 -6.75 -20.93 -10.86
CA LYS A 219 -7.17 -21.69 -12.05
C LYS A 219 -7.61 -23.10 -11.67
N LYS A 220 -8.71 -23.27 -10.92
CA LYS A 220 -9.33 -24.58 -10.66
C LYS A 220 -10.87 -24.52 -10.63
N ARG A 221 -11.47 -24.64 -11.82
CA ARG A 221 -12.51 -25.63 -12.22
C ARG A 221 -13.36 -25.12 -13.41
N ARG A 222 -12.72 -24.86 -14.55
CA ARG A 222 -13.35 -25.07 -15.87
C ARG A 222 -12.69 -26.29 -16.49
N ASP A 223 -13.08 -27.48 -16.02
CA ASP A 223 -13.02 -28.71 -16.81
C ASP A 223 -13.75 -29.85 -16.09
N LYS A 224 -14.49 -30.63 -16.90
CA LYS A 224 -15.39 -31.76 -16.55
C LYS A 224 -16.84 -31.42 -16.21
N LYS A 225 -17.51 -30.71 -17.11
CA LYS A 225 -18.91 -30.99 -17.49
C LYS A 225 -19.06 -30.93 -19.02
N GLY A 226 -18.46 -31.90 -19.69
CA GLY A 226 -18.75 -32.28 -21.08
C GLY A 226 -18.95 -33.79 -21.09
N GLY A 227 -20.16 -34.22 -21.42
CA GLY A 227 -20.66 -35.57 -21.17
C GLY A 227 -19.96 -36.67 -21.96
N LYS A 228 -19.97 -37.87 -21.36
CA LYS A 228 -19.85 -39.15 -22.07
C LYS A 228 -20.88 -39.19 -23.21
N GLY A 229 -20.41 -39.50 -24.41
CA GLY A 229 -21.21 -39.88 -25.57
C GLY A 229 -20.33 -40.72 -26.51
N ASP A 230 -20.91 -41.81 -27.01
CA ASP A 230 -20.27 -43.08 -27.34
C ASP A 230 -19.31 -43.12 -28.54
N LYS A 231 -18.36 -44.07 -28.45
CA LYS A 231 -17.57 -44.58 -29.58
C LYS A 231 -18.41 -45.54 -30.43
N ALA A 232 -18.46 -45.31 -31.74
CA ALA A 232 -18.73 -46.35 -32.73
C ALA A 232 -17.78 -46.21 -33.94
N LYS A 233 -17.26 -47.35 -34.39
CA LYS A 233 -16.22 -47.58 -35.42
C LYS A 233 -16.75 -47.50 -36.86
N ALA A 234 -15.89 -47.09 -37.80
CA ALA A 234 -15.72 -47.66 -39.16
C ALA A 234 -14.45 -47.02 -39.78
N SER A 235 -13.29 -47.68 -39.86
CA SER A 235 -12.80 -48.70 -40.80
C SER A 235 -12.45 -48.21 -42.23
N SER A 236 -11.15 -48.36 -42.54
CA SER A 236 -10.51 -48.80 -43.78
C SER A 236 -10.09 -47.81 -44.89
N SER A 237 -8.76 -47.63 -44.95
CA SER A 237 -7.86 -48.00 -46.05
C SER A 237 -7.63 -47.07 -47.25
N ARG A 238 -6.32 -46.96 -47.55
CA ARG A 238 -5.62 -47.03 -48.85
C ARG A 238 -5.08 -45.74 -49.52
N THR A 239 -3.74 -45.71 -49.54
CA THR A 239 -2.80 -45.37 -50.64
C THR A 239 -2.70 -43.93 -51.21
N THR A 240 -1.51 -43.35 -51.02
CA THR A 240 -0.76 -42.44 -51.93
C THR A 240 -0.47 -43.09 -53.30
N PRO A 241 -0.14 -42.38 -54.43
CA PRO A 241 0.86 -41.29 -54.48
C PRO A 241 0.81 -40.20 -55.60
N GLN A 242 1.60 -39.14 -55.36
CA GLN A 242 2.50 -38.38 -56.27
C GLN A 242 2.02 -37.35 -57.34
N LYS A 243 2.67 -36.17 -57.25
CA LYS A 243 3.38 -35.36 -58.29
C LYS A 243 2.58 -34.48 -59.27
N ASN A 244 2.76 -33.15 -59.21
CA ASN A 244 3.76 -32.40 -60.01
C ASN A 244 3.59 -30.86 -59.91
N VAL A 245 4.73 -30.17 -59.91
CA VAL A 245 4.97 -28.71 -60.00
C VAL A 245 5.14 -28.36 -61.50
N PRO A 246 4.85 -27.13 -62.00
CA PRO A 246 5.85 -26.06 -62.01
C PRO A 246 5.32 -24.62 -61.82
N GLU A 247 6.16 -23.81 -61.17
CA GLU A 247 6.21 -22.33 -61.17
C GLU A 247 6.63 -21.79 -62.57
N PRO A 248 6.49 -20.48 -62.91
CA PRO A 248 7.52 -19.52 -62.50
C PRO A 248 7.13 -18.02 -62.32
N THR A 249 7.68 -17.44 -61.25
CA THR A 249 8.41 -16.14 -61.10
C THR A 249 7.85 -14.79 -61.61
N LYS A 250 7.75 -13.77 -60.72
CA LYS A 250 8.83 -12.80 -60.38
C LYS A 250 8.36 -11.67 -59.42
N GLN A 251 9.14 -11.50 -58.33
CA GLN A 251 9.66 -10.26 -57.69
C GLN A 251 8.65 -9.20 -57.16
N VAL A 252 8.80 -8.55 -55.99
CA VAL A 252 9.95 -7.79 -55.46
C VAL A 252 9.80 -7.56 -53.92
N ALA A 253 10.93 -7.77 -53.20
CA ALA A 253 11.51 -7.15 -51.99
C ALA A 253 10.76 -6.90 -50.65
N SER A 254 11.38 -7.45 -49.59
CA SER A 254 11.40 -6.94 -48.21
C SER A 254 12.86 -6.68 -47.81
N PRO A 255 13.20 -5.64 -47.00
CA PRO A 255 14.53 -5.50 -46.41
C PRO A 255 14.63 -6.28 -45.07
N PRO A 256 15.81 -6.82 -44.71
CA PRO A 256 16.02 -7.59 -43.50
C PRO A 256 16.39 -6.73 -42.28
N ALA A 257 16.11 -7.30 -41.11
CA ALA A 257 16.52 -6.82 -39.80
C ALA A 257 18.05 -6.85 -39.66
N ASN A 258 18.62 -5.78 -39.09
CA ASN A 258 20.01 -5.76 -38.66
C ASN A 258 20.11 -6.37 -37.26
N GLU A 259 20.89 -7.44 -37.18
CA GLU A 259 21.56 -7.93 -35.98
C GLU A 259 22.52 -6.84 -35.47
N ILE A 260 22.37 -6.47 -34.19
CA ILE A 260 23.43 -5.83 -33.42
C ILE A 260 23.77 -6.79 -32.29
N THR A 261 24.93 -7.40 -32.43
CA THR A 261 25.66 -8.13 -31.40
C THR A 261 26.18 -7.14 -30.36
N ASP A 262 25.71 -7.25 -29.11
CA ASP A 262 26.36 -6.64 -27.95
C ASP A 262 27.15 -7.72 -27.18
N PRO A 263 28.41 -7.46 -26.78
CA PRO A 263 29.28 -8.45 -26.17
C PRO A 263 28.99 -8.64 -24.68
N GLU A 264 29.10 -9.91 -24.26
CA GLU A 264 29.08 -10.39 -22.88
C GLU A 264 29.92 -9.53 -21.92
N ALA A 265 29.29 -9.05 -20.85
CA ALA A 265 29.97 -8.59 -19.65
C ALA A 265 29.55 -9.53 -18.51
N ASP A 266 30.49 -10.39 -18.11
CA ASP A 266 30.44 -11.25 -16.94
C ASP A 266 30.11 -10.43 -15.68
N GLU A 267 28.90 -10.60 -15.14
CA GLU A 267 28.61 -10.34 -13.74
C GLU A 267 28.89 -11.61 -12.94
N PRO A 268 29.84 -11.63 -11.99
CA PRO A 268 29.94 -12.77 -11.08
C PRO A 268 28.85 -12.69 -10.01
N GLU A 269 28.05 -13.75 -9.98
CA GLU A 269 27.20 -14.15 -8.87
C GLU A 269 28.05 -14.32 -7.60
N ASP A 270 27.96 -13.39 -6.64
CA ASP A 270 28.41 -13.64 -5.27
C ASP A 270 27.20 -14.09 -4.43
N SER A 271 27.02 -15.40 -4.44
CA SER A 271 26.33 -16.15 -3.40
C SER A 271 27.33 -16.46 -2.28
N ASP A 272 27.25 -15.75 -1.16
CA ASP A 272 27.95 -16.14 0.07
C ASP A 272 27.09 -15.73 1.29
N ASP A 273 26.04 -16.52 1.53
CA ASP A 273 25.35 -16.56 2.82
C ASP A 273 26.05 -17.61 3.69
N GLY A 274 27.06 -17.14 4.43
CA GLY A 274 27.97 -17.99 5.17
C GLY A 274 28.75 -17.21 6.23
N SER A 275 28.06 -16.64 7.22
CA SER A 275 28.71 -16.33 8.50
C SER A 275 27.82 -16.71 9.67
N SER A 276 28.07 -17.93 10.15
CA SER A 276 27.81 -18.35 11.53
C SER A 276 28.43 -17.34 12.49
N PHE A 277 27.62 -16.45 13.05
CA PHE A 277 27.95 -15.75 14.29
C PHE A 277 27.41 -16.59 15.43
N GLU A 278 28.28 -17.38 16.04
CA GLU A 278 28.07 -17.89 17.39
C GLU A 278 28.06 -16.67 18.32
N SER A 279 26.89 -16.38 18.89
CA SER A 279 26.76 -15.50 20.04
C SER A 279 26.39 -16.37 21.24
N ASP A 280 27.40 -16.70 22.04
CA ASP A 280 27.20 -17.17 23.41
C ASP A 280 26.51 -16.06 24.20
N ALA A 281 25.20 -16.18 24.34
CA ALA A 281 24.44 -15.45 25.34
C ALA A 281 23.96 -16.49 26.37
N GLU A 282 24.66 -16.55 27.49
CA GLU A 282 24.22 -17.27 28.69
C GLU A 282 22.80 -16.77 29.06
N ILE A 283 21.83 -17.69 28.96
CA ILE A 283 20.47 -17.47 29.46
C ILE A 283 20.53 -17.69 30.97
N ASP A 284 20.54 -16.59 31.71
CA ASP A 284 20.39 -16.60 33.17
C ASP A 284 18.95 -17.01 33.50
N GLU A 285 18.77 -18.21 34.08
CA GLU A 285 17.48 -18.75 34.52
C GLU A 285 16.95 -17.95 35.72
N ALA A 286 16.30 -16.82 35.44
CA ALA A 286 15.55 -16.08 36.45
C ALA A 286 14.22 -16.80 36.78
N LYS A 287 14.24 -17.43 37.96
CA LYS A 287 13.13 -18.03 38.72
C LYS A 287 11.81 -17.24 38.59
N ALA A 288 10.77 -17.88 38.06
CA ALA A 288 9.41 -17.35 38.01
C ALA A 288 8.78 -17.19 39.42
N PRO A 289 8.04 -16.11 39.70
CA PRO A 289 7.10 -16.09 40.82
C PRO A 289 5.74 -16.70 40.42
N ALA A 290 5.20 -17.51 41.33
CA ALA A 290 3.84 -18.06 41.36
C ALA A 290 2.78 -16.94 41.53
N GLU A 291 1.51 -17.01 41.13
CA GLU A 291 0.57 -18.08 40.75
C GLU A 291 -0.37 -17.57 39.63
N PRO A 292 -1.01 -18.43 38.82
CA PRO A 292 -1.98 -18.00 37.82
C PRO A 292 -3.39 -17.87 38.42
N VAL A 293 -4.00 -16.71 38.23
CA VAL A 293 -5.45 -16.52 38.40
C VAL A 293 -6.16 -17.37 37.34
N ASP A 294 -7.11 -18.20 37.78
CA ASP A 294 -7.87 -19.16 36.99
C ASP A 294 -8.72 -18.47 35.91
N ASP A 295 -8.27 -18.55 34.66
CA ASP A 295 -9.05 -18.16 33.48
C ASP A 295 -9.15 -19.33 32.50
N GLN A 296 -9.84 -20.38 32.94
CA GLN A 296 -10.17 -21.56 32.14
C GLN A 296 -11.03 -21.22 30.93
N GLU A 297 -11.82 -20.14 30.96
CA GLU A 297 -12.70 -19.76 29.86
C GLU A 297 -11.91 -19.13 28.71
N SER A 298 -10.97 -18.22 28.99
CA SER A 298 -10.05 -17.67 27.99
C SER A 298 -9.15 -18.74 27.38
N ARG A 299 -8.63 -19.68 28.20
CA ARG A 299 -7.84 -20.83 27.69
C ARG A 299 -8.67 -21.75 26.79
N ARG A 300 -9.94 -21.96 27.11
CA ARG A 300 -10.85 -22.82 26.35
C ARG A 300 -11.31 -22.19 25.03
N ILE A 301 -11.40 -20.86 24.97
CA ILE A 301 -11.58 -20.10 23.71
C ILE A 301 -10.32 -20.20 22.84
N PHE A 302 -9.13 -20.05 23.44
CA PHE A 302 -7.85 -20.16 22.72
C PHE A 302 -7.63 -21.53 22.07
N LEU A 303 -7.94 -22.63 22.78
CA LEU A 303 -7.74 -24.00 22.29
C LEU A 303 -8.72 -24.42 21.18
N LYS A 304 -9.85 -23.72 20.99
CA LYS A 304 -10.82 -24.02 19.92
C LYS A 304 -10.50 -23.35 18.59
N ASN A 305 -9.66 -22.31 18.58
CA ASN A 305 -9.39 -21.47 17.42
C ASN A 305 -7.93 -21.65 16.94
N GLU A 306 -7.60 -22.82 16.43
CA GLU A 306 -6.39 -22.95 15.60
C GLU A 306 -6.54 -22.04 14.37
N LEU A 307 -5.60 -21.10 14.20
CA LEU A 307 -5.55 -20.22 13.04
C LEU A 307 -5.22 -21.06 11.80
N ARG A 308 -6.25 -21.46 11.06
CA ARG A 308 -6.07 -22.09 9.75
C ARG A 308 -5.78 -21.00 8.71
N PRO A 309 -4.85 -21.25 7.78
CA PRO A 309 -4.66 -20.36 6.63
C PRO A 309 -5.99 -20.12 5.92
N PRO A 310 -6.31 -18.87 5.55
CA PRO A 310 -7.53 -18.57 4.83
C PRO A 310 -7.55 -19.29 3.48
N ARG A 311 -8.75 -19.63 2.99
CA ARG A 311 -8.92 -20.32 1.70
C ARG A 311 -8.63 -19.43 0.49
N SER A 312 -8.64 -18.10 0.67
CA SER A 312 -8.37 -17.10 -0.36
C SER A 312 -7.49 -16.01 0.22
N LEU A 313 -6.57 -15.49 -0.60
CA LEU A 313 -5.72 -14.33 -0.28
C LEU A 313 -6.52 -13.02 -0.16
N GLU A 314 -7.77 -12.99 -0.65
CA GLU A 314 -8.71 -11.88 -0.49
C GLU A 314 -9.26 -11.80 0.94
N THR A 315 -9.20 -12.89 1.71
CA THR A 315 -9.67 -12.88 3.10
C THR A 315 -8.71 -12.04 3.94
N THR A 316 -9.20 -10.89 4.38
CA THR A 316 -8.40 -9.95 5.18
C THR A 316 -8.27 -10.42 6.62
N LEU A 317 -7.25 -9.93 7.32
CA LEU A 317 -7.13 -10.16 8.77
C LEU A 317 -8.36 -9.65 9.52
N PHE A 318 -8.92 -8.52 9.07
CA PHE A 318 -10.10 -7.89 9.65
C PHE A 318 -11.31 -8.85 9.60
N ASP A 319 -11.60 -9.42 8.42
CA ASP A 319 -12.73 -10.34 8.24
C ASP A 319 -12.55 -11.62 9.04
N ARG A 320 -11.32 -12.14 9.12
CA ARG A 320 -11.05 -13.37 9.87
C ARG A 320 -11.24 -13.16 11.36
N LEU A 321 -10.73 -12.06 11.91
CA LEU A 321 -10.89 -11.75 13.33
C LEU A 321 -12.36 -11.48 13.69
N GLU A 322 -13.11 -10.79 12.83
CA GLU A 322 -14.55 -10.59 13.05
C GLU A 322 -15.31 -11.93 13.07
N LYS A 323 -14.98 -12.87 12.17
CA LYS A 323 -15.58 -14.21 12.16
C LYS A 323 -15.23 -15.03 13.42
N MET A 324 -14.01 -14.90 13.93
CA MET A 324 -13.53 -15.66 15.09
C MET A 324 -14.05 -15.15 16.43
N TYR A 325 -14.03 -13.82 16.63
CA TYR A 325 -14.34 -13.19 17.91
C TYR A 325 -15.71 -12.51 17.94
N GLY A 326 -16.39 -12.44 16.80
CA GLY A 326 -17.70 -11.81 16.67
C GLY A 326 -17.66 -10.28 16.69
N PRO A 327 -18.83 -9.62 16.76
CA PRO A 327 -18.93 -8.17 16.65
C PRO A 327 -18.41 -7.41 17.89
N GLY A 328 -18.12 -8.10 19.00
CA GLY A 328 -17.66 -7.46 20.25
C GLY A 328 -16.31 -6.75 20.13
N ILE A 329 -15.47 -7.17 19.17
CA ILE A 329 -14.18 -6.53 18.88
C ILE A 329 -14.27 -5.39 17.84
N LYS A 330 -15.47 -5.13 17.29
CA LYS A 330 -15.70 -4.15 16.24
C LYS A 330 -16.49 -2.95 16.77
N ARG A 331 -16.04 -1.75 16.40
CA ARG A 331 -16.81 -0.50 16.57
C ARG A 331 -17.09 0.13 15.22
N LEU A 332 -18.36 0.38 14.94
CA LEU A 332 -18.82 1.05 13.73
C LEU A 332 -18.93 2.55 13.99
N LEU A 333 -18.26 3.36 13.17
CA LEU A 333 -18.55 4.79 13.09
C LEU A 333 -19.79 4.96 12.21
N ASN A 334 -20.84 5.58 12.74
CA ASN A 334 -22.18 5.57 12.14
C ASN A 334 -22.63 6.94 11.57
N VAL A 335 -21.92 8.03 11.86
CA VAL A 335 -22.22 9.36 11.31
C VAL A 335 -21.25 9.70 10.19
N GLN A 336 -21.75 10.02 9.00
CA GLN A 336 -20.94 10.40 7.84
C GLN A 336 -21.06 11.91 7.52
N TYR A 337 -19.94 12.50 7.07
CA TYR A 337 -19.76 13.93 6.86
C TYR A 337 -19.33 14.26 5.42
N ARG A 338 -19.70 13.43 4.44
CA ARG A 338 -19.29 13.58 3.02
C ARG A 338 -20.47 13.72 2.06
N MET A 339 -21.43 12.82 2.11
CA MET A 339 -22.44 12.65 1.06
C MET A 339 -23.78 13.26 1.43
N HIS A 340 -24.55 13.67 0.42
CA HIS A 340 -25.97 14.01 0.58
C HIS A 340 -26.74 12.81 1.15
N ALA A 341 -27.83 13.04 1.90
CA ALA A 341 -28.60 11.96 2.53
C ALA A 341 -29.16 10.94 1.53
N GLN A 342 -29.61 11.39 0.35
CA GLN A 342 -30.10 10.49 -0.70
C GLN A 342 -29.01 9.61 -1.30
N ILE A 343 -27.79 10.15 -1.50
CA ILE A 343 -26.63 9.38 -1.96
C ILE A 343 -26.26 8.32 -0.91
N ALA A 344 -26.23 8.71 0.37
CA ALA A 344 -25.85 7.82 1.47
C ALA A 344 -26.90 6.71 1.75
N ALA A 345 -28.16 6.92 1.36
CA ALA A 345 -29.26 6.00 1.67
C ALA A 345 -29.06 4.61 1.07
N PHE A 346 -28.63 4.52 -0.20
CA PHE A 346 -28.43 3.23 -0.87
C PHE A 346 -27.28 2.42 -0.25
N PRO A 347 -26.05 2.94 -0.10
CA PRO A 347 -24.97 2.22 0.58
C PRO A 347 -25.31 1.87 2.03
N SER A 348 -25.99 2.77 2.77
CA SER A 348 -26.42 2.52 4.14
C SER A 348 -27.32 1.29 4.23
N LYS A 349 -28.32 1.20 3.35
CA LYS A 349 -29.27 0.09 3.29
C LYS A 349 -28.60 -1.23 2.90
N VAL A 350 -27.82 -1.23 1.83
CA VAL A 350 -27.28 -2.45 1.22
C VAL A 350 -26.09 -3.01 1.98
N MET A 351 -25.18 -2.15 2.46
CA MET A 351 -23.89 -2.58 3.03
C MET A 351 -23.81 -2.43 4.55
N TYR A 352 -24.59 -1.50 5.14
CA TYR A 352 -24.46 -1.13 6.54
C TYR A 352 -25.74 -1.31 7.36
N GLN A 353 -26.72 -2.08 6.86
CA GLN A 353 -27.96 -2.41 7.58
C GLN A 353 -28.71 -1.16 8.11
N ASN A 354 -28.72 -0.07 7.34
CA ASN A 354 -29.30 1.23 7.71
C ASN A 354 -28.68 1.89 8.95
N LYS A 355 -27.48 1.47 9.38
CA LYS A 355 -26.80 2.05 10.55
C LYS A 355 -26.08 3.37 10.24
N LEU A 356 -25.88 3.72 8.96
CA LEU A 356 -25.17 4.93 8.56
C LEU A 356 -26.15 6.11 8.45
N THR A 357 -25.82 7.22 9.10
CA THR A 357 -26.60 8.47 9.11
C THR A 357 -25.76 9.65 8.61
N SER A 358 -26.37 10.55 7.85
CA SER A 358 -25.72 11.79 7.38
C SER A 358 -25.76 12.88 8.44
N HIS A 359 -24.62 13.54 8.68
CA HIS A 359 -24.56 14.71 9.55
C HIS A 359 -25.36 15.88 8.92
N PRO A 360 -26.07 16.72 9.72
CA PRO A 360 -26.85 17.83 9.18
C PRO A 360 -26.11 18.77 8.24
N SER A 361 -24.79 18.96 8.44
CA SER A 361 -23.96 19.83 7.58
C SER A 361 -23.80 19.36 6.13
N VAL A 362 -24.08 18.08 5.83
CA VAL A 362 -23.97 17.50 4.48
C VAL A 362 -25.26 16.85 4.02
N ALA A 363 -26.24 16.67 4.92
CA ALA A 363 -27.43 15.88 4.62
C ALA A 363 -28.27 16.46 3.47
N SER A 364 -28.25 17.78 3.29
CA SER A 364 -29.05 18.53 2.30
C SER A 364 -28.21 19.34 1.30
N HIS A 365 -26.89 19.18 1.28
CA HIS A 365 -26.03 19.96 0.38
C HIS A 365 -26.22 19.59 -1.10
N LEU A 366 -26.24 20.58 -1.97
CA LEU A 366 -26.47 20.42 -3.41
C LEU A 366 -25.44 21.23 -4.19
N LEU A 367 -25.32 20.94 -5.50
CA LEU A 367 -24.37 21.68 -6.35
C LEU A 367 -24.74 23.16 -6.47
N LYS A 368 -26.02 23.50 -6.35
CA LYS A 368 -26.48 24.91 -6.30
C LYS A 368 -25.97 25.70 -5.10
N ASP A 369 -25.52 25.03 -4.04
CA ASP A 369 -24.96 25.68 -2.86
C ASP A 369 -23.49 26.11 -3.08
N LEU A 370 -22.89 25.74 -4.24
CA LEU A 370 -21.54 26.16 -4.60
C LEU A 370 -21.52 27.65 -4.95
N PRO A 371 -20.47 28.39 -4.54
CA PRO A 371 -20.41 29.85 -4.74
C PRO A 371 -20.33 30.27 -6.22
N ASN A 372 -19.92 29.34 -7.08
CA ASN A 372 -19.70 29.50 -8.51
C ASN A 372 -20.84 28.93 -9.37
N ALA A 373 -21.83 28.27 -8.76
CA ALA A 373 -22.93 27.66 -9.50
C ALA A 373 -23.91 28.74 -9.97
N ASN A 374 -24.26 28.72 -11.25
CA ASN A 374 -25.18 29.64 -11.86
C ASN A 374 -25.95 28.95 -12.99
N ALA A 375 -27.27 28.87 -12.84
CA ALA A 375 -28.17 28.34 -13.87
C ALA A 375 -28.86 29.49 -14.63
N ALA A 376 -29.14 29.27 -15.90
CA ALA A 376 -29.82 30.21 -16.77
C ALA A 376 -31.33 30.31 -16.46
N ASP A 377 -31.94 29.20 -16.02
CA ASP A 377 -33.35 29.11 -15.68
C ASP A 377 -33.63 28.06 -14.57
N GLU A 378 -34.89 28.01 -14.10
CA GLU A 378 -35.31 27.12 -13.01
C GLU A 378 -35.24 25.63 -13.36
N ASP A 379 -35.42 25.28 -14.65
CA ASP A 379 -35.39 23.90 -15.10
C ASP A 379 -33.94 23.39 -15.11
N GLU A 380 -33.01 24.18 -15.63
CA GLU A 380 -31.57 23.90 -15.61
C GLU A 380 -31.04 23.81 -14.17
N GLU A 381 -31.46 24.72 -13.27
CA GLU A 381 -31.08 24.64 -11.85
C GLU A 381 -31.56 23.32 -11.24
N LYS A 382 -32.80 22.93 -11.49
CA LYS A 382 -33.39 21.72 -10.92
C LYS A 382 -32.71 20.45 -11.44
N GLU A 383 -32.44 20.38 -12.73
CA GLU A 383 -31.87 19.19 -13.39
C GLU A 383 -30.38 19.03 -13.07
N LEU A 384 -29.57 20.09 -13.21
CA LEU A 384 -28.12 20.00 -13.09
C LEU A 384 -27.62 20.24 -11.66
N LEU A 385 -28.23 21.18 -10.93
CA LEU A 385 -27.70 21.65 -9.64
C LEU A 385 -28.49 21.20 -8.42
N GLY A 386 -29.80 20.97 -8.59
CA GLY A 386 -30.76 20.65 -7.53
C GLY A 386 -30.99 19.15 -7.33
N THR A 387 -30.49 18.31 -8.23
CA THR A 387 -30.69 16.85 -8.19
C THR A 387 -29.40 16.15 -7.74
N PRO A 388 -29.33 15.55 -6.53
CA PRO A 388 -28.10 14.97 -6.00
C PRO A 388 -27.76 13.60 -6.58
N VAL A 389 -28.72 12.93 -7.23
CA VAL A 389 -28.53 11.62 -7.88
C VAL A 389 -29.33 11.61 -9.18
N ALA A 390 -28.63 11.49 -10.30
CA ALA A 390 -29.22 11.24 -11.62
C ALA A 390 -28.79 9.85 -12.11
N PHE A 391 -29.70 9.14 -12.78
CA PHE A 391 -29.42 7.86 -13.41
C PHE A 391 -29.78 7.96 -14.90
N PHE A 392 -28.77 7.87 -15.75
CA PHE A 392 -28.93 7.87 -17.21
C PHE A 392 -29.03 6.43 -17.68
N ASP A 393 -30.23 5.98 -18.01
CA ASP A 393 -30.46 4.63 -18.53
C ASP A 393 -30.10 4.57 -20.02
N THR A 394 -29.11 3.75 -20.38
CA THR A 394 -28.69 3.50 -21.77
C THR A 394 -29.26 2.19 -22.33
N ALA A 395 -30.14 1.52 -21.57
CA ALA A 395 -30.78 0.29 -22.03
C ALA A 395 -31.62 0.55 -23.30
N GLY A 396 -31.34 -0.23 -24.34
CA GLY A 396 -32.02 -0.10 -25.63
C GLY A 396 -31.50 1.03 -26.54
N CYS A 397 -30.45 1.76 -26.14
CA CYS A 397 -29.85 2.83 -26.94
C CYS A 397 -28.81 2.34 -27.97
N GLU A 398 -28.60 1.02 -28.10
CA GLU A 398 -27.55 0.42 -28.95
C GLU A 398 -26.12 0.85 -28.57
N TYR A 399 -25.89 1.13 -27.28
CA TYR A 399 -24.58 1.53 -26.77
C TYR A 399 -23.74 0.29 -26.45
N TYR A 400 -23.20 -0.33 -27.50
CA TYR A 400 -22.46 -1.58 -27.38
C TYR A 400 -21.05 -1.38 -26.78
N GLU A 401 -20.72 -2.25 -25.84
CA GLU A 401 -19.38 -2.38 -25.25
C GLU A 401 -18.41 -3.00 -26.26
N ARG A 402 -17.17 -2.50 -26.30
CA ARG A 402 -16.06 -3.04 -27.08
C ARG A 402 -14.97 -3.55 -26.16
N VAL A 403 -14.24 -4.57 -26.59
CA VAL A 403 -13.10 -5.14 -25.87
C VAL A 403 -11.83 -4.79 -26.62
N GLU A 404 -10.86 -4.20 -25.92
CA GLU A 404 -9.51 -3.96 -26.44
C GLU A 404 -8.56 -5.04 -25.88
N GLY A 405 -7.98 -5.86 -26.77
CA GLY A 405 -7.07 -6.96 -26.44
C GLY A 405 -7.41 -8.26 -27.17
N ASP A 406 -6.44 -9.18 -27.26
CA ASP A 406 -6.57 -10.43 -28.03
C ASP A 406 -7.27 -11.59 -27.29
N ASP A 407 -7.77 -11.38 -26.06
CA ASP A 407 -8.39 -12.42 -25.22
C ASP A 407 -9.59 -11.90 -24.40
N ASP A 408 -10.39 -12.82 -23.83
CA ASP A 408 -11.51 -12.57 -22.89
C ASP A 408 -11.10 -11.82 -21.58
N GLU A 409 -9.81 -11.47 -21.44
CA GLU A 409 -9.21 -10.71 -20.33
C GLU A 409 -8.90 -9.24 -20.71
N GLY A 410 -9.30 -8.78 -21.89
CA GLY A 410 -9.11 -7.40 -22.35
C GLY A 410 -9.91 -6.34 -21.59
N SER A 411 -9.40 -5.10 -21.58
CA SER A 411 -10.11 -3.93 -21.05
C SER A 411 -11.34 -3.64 -21.89
N ARG A 412 -12.38 -3.06 -21.30
CA ARG A 412 -13.64 -2.79 -21.99
C ARG A 412 -13.90 -1.30 -22.08
N CYS A 413 -14.57 -0.87 -23.15
CA CYS A 413 -14.91 0.54 -23.37
C CYS A 413 -16.26 0.70 -24.06
N ASN A 414 -16.89 1.87 -23.86
CA ASN A 414 -18.14 2.26 -24.51
C ASN A 414 -18.08 3.73 -24.94
N GLU A 415 -17.86 3.97 -26.23
CA GLU A 415 -17.72 5.32 -26.80
C GLU A 415 -19.01 6.15 -26.67
N ASN A 416 -20.17 5.50 -26.73
CA ASN A 416 -21.46 6.18 -26.67
C ASN A 416 -21.79 6.63 -25.23
N GLU A 417 -21.51 5.79 -24.23
CA GLU A 417 -21.59 6.19 -22.82
C GLU A 417 -20.61 7.33 -22.51
N ALA A 418 -19.38 7.25 -23.04
CA ALA A 418 -18.39 8.32 -22.88
C ALA A 418 -18.89 9.66 -23.45
N THR A 419 -19.67 9.62 -24.55
CA THR A 419 -20.29 10.82 -25.13
C THR A 419 -21.34 11.43 -24.21
N VAL A 420 -22.19 10.60 -23.58
CA VAL A 420 -23.18 11.07 -22.59
C VAL A 420 -22.50 11.68 -21.37
N VAL A 421 -21.48 11.00 -20.82
CA VAL A 421 -20.70 11.50 -19.69
C VAL A 421 -20.04 12.83 -20.03
N LYS A 422 -19.38 12.92 -21.19
CA LYS A 422 -18.76 14.16 -21.66
C LYS A 422 -19.77 15.29 -21.73
N LYS A 423 -20.93 15.07 -22.35
CA LYS A 423 -22.00 16.07 -22.47
C LYS A 423 -22.44 16.57 -21.10
N TYR A 424 -22.71 15.66 -20.17
CA TYR A 424 -23.15 16.03 -18.82
C TYR A 424 -22.07 16.79 -18.04
N VAL A 425 -20.80 16.42 -18.20
CA VAL A 425 -19.67 17.17 -17.61
C VAL A 425 -19.56 18.57 -18.22
N GLU A 426 -19.73 18.71 -19.54
CA GLU A 426 -19.74 20.02 -20.21
C GLU A 426 -20.91 20.90 -19.73
N GLU A 427 -22.09 20.34 -19.53
CA GLU A 427 -23.25 21.02 -18.95
C GLU A 427 -22.97 21.49 -17.51
N LEU A 428 -22.42 20.63 -16.65
CA LEU A 428 -22.05 20.99 -15.28
C LEU A 428 -21.01 22.12 -15.24
N VAL A 429 -20.01 22.09 -16.12
CA VAL A 429 -19.01 23.15 -16.24
C VAL A 429 -19.65 24.45 -16.79
N GLY A 430 -20.61 24.32 -17.71
CA GLY A 430 -21.38 25.44 -18.26
C GLY A 430 -22.15 26.21 -17.19
N VAL A 431 -22.72 25.51 -16.20
CA VAL A 431 -23.37 26.12 -15.02
C VAL A 431 -22.42 26.48 -13.89
N GLY A 432 -21.12 26.49 -14.18
CA GLY A 432 -20.09 27.04 -13.31
C GLY A 432 -19.40 26.04 -12.38
N VAL A 433 -19.76 24.75 -12.36
CA VAL A 433 -19.04 23.74 -11.54
C VAL A 433 -17.60 23.59 -12.04
N LEU A 434 -16.61 23.69 -11.15
CA LEU A 434 -15.21 23.65 -11.57
C LEU A 434 -14.81 22.23 -11.98
N PRO A 435 -13.98 22.04 -13.02
CA PRO A 435 -13.46 20.72 -13.39
C PRO A 435 -12.76 20.00 -12.24
N SER A 436 -12.10 20.73 -11.33
CA SER A 436 -11.46 20.17 -10.12
C SER A 436 -12.44 19.63 -9.07
N GLN A 437 -13.73 19.93 -9.19
CA GLN A 437 -14.82 19.44 -8.34
C GLN A 437 -15.53 18.22 -8.93
N ILE A 438 -15.19 17.85 -10.18
CA ILE A 438 -15.80 16.74 -10.92
C ILE A 438 -14.82 15.58 -10.99
N ALA A 439 -15.30 14.36 -10.75
CA ALA A 439 -14.54 13.13 -10.94
C ALA A 439 -15.36 12.15 -11.78
N VAL A 440 -14.76 11.65 -12.87
CA VAL A 440 -15.32 10.56 -13.67
C VAL A 440 -14.65 9.26 -13.22
N ILE A 441 -15.45 8.25 -12.88
CA ILE A 441 -14.98 6.96 -12.36
C ILE A 441 -15.55 5.87 -13.26
N THR A 442 -14.67 5.02 -13.80
CA THR A 442 -15.02 3.83 -14.59
C THR A 442 -14.26 2.61 -14.04
N PRO A 443 -14.88 1.42 -13.96
CA PRO A 443 -14.22 0.17 -13.55
C PRO A 443 -13.09 -0.28 -14.47
#